data_AF-A0A924ABY7-F1
#
_entry.id   AF-A0A924ABY7-F1
#
_cell.length_a   1.000
_cell.length_b   1.000
_cell.length_c   1.000
_cell.angle_alpha   90.00
_cell.angle_beta   90.00
_cell.angle_gamma   90.00
#
_symmetry.space_group_name_H-M   'P 1'
#
loop_
_entity.id
_entity.type
_entity.pdbx_description
1 polymer ?
#
loop_
_entity_poly.entity_id
_entity_poly.type
_entity_poly.pdbx_seq_one_letter_code
_entity_poly.pdbx_strand_id
1 'polypeptide(L)'
;MKLKLLKLFVFSFALLGAYEASSQAKIIYSDSFSGGSTYCPGTTQYDGWGTFRAKLDTNSIRFKKVTAKGTYNNTGYTCTDPFITRKLAIALKNGTSYSATCDGNAWGTWGAGVCKSTGCSGSSSNQVELTVNGGSCSCGSTVSFNVC
;
A
#
# COMPACT_ATOMS: atom_id res chain seq x y z
N MET A 1 -29.35 -22.68 -57.88
CA MET A 1 -28.05 -22.37 -57.22
C MET A 1 -28.30 -21.46 -56.02
N LYS A 2 -28.92 -22.00 -54.97
CA LYS A 2 -29.15 -21.36 -53.68
C LYS A 2 -28.66 -22.37 -52.64
N LEU A 3 -28.16 -21.90 -51.50
CA LEU A 3 -27.84 -22.73 -50.33
C LEU A 3 -26.42 -23.33 -50.22
N LYS A 4 -25.35 -22.54 -50.37
CA LYS A 4 -24.02 -22.93 -49.82
C LYS A 4 -23.18 -21.82 -49.16
N LEU A 5 -23.59 -20.55 -49.22
CA LEU A 5 -22.81 -19.46 -48.59
C LEU A 5 -23.21 -19.13 -47.13
N LEU A 6 -24.34 -19.63 -46.63
CA LEU A 6 -24.86 -19.26 -45.30
C LEU A 6 -24.34 -20.12 -44.12
N LYS A 7 -23.42 -21.06 -44.38
CA LYS A 7 -22.87 -21.92 -43.31
C LYS A 7 -21.45 -21.55 -42.88
N LEU A 8 -20.77 -20.63 -43.58
CA LEU A 8 -19.39 -20.26 -43.24
C LEU A 8 -19.27 -19.09 -42.26
N PHE A 9 -20.35 -18.34 -42.01
CA PHE A 9 -20.31 -17.19 -41.09
C PHE A 9 -20.65 -17.53 -39.63
N VAL A 10 -21.18 -18.72 -39.36
CA VAL A 10 -21.64 -19.10 -38.01
C VAL A 10 -20.52 -19.69 -37.14
N PHE A 11 -19.36 -20.02 -37.72
CA PHE A 11 -18.27 -20.70 -37.00
C PHE A 11 -17.14 -19.77 -36.50
N SER A 12 -17.31 -18.45 -36.56
CA SER A 12 -16.27 -17.49 -36.09
C SER A 12 -16.69 -16.67 -34.88
N PHE A 13 -17.86 -16.91 -34.28
CA PHE A 13 -18.39 -16.12 -33.17
C PHE A 13 -18.44 -16.86 -31.82
N ALA A 14 -17.60 -17.89 -31.63
CA ALA A 14 -17.54 -18.66 -30.38
C ALA A 14 -16.12 -18.75 -29.79
N LEU A 15 -15.29 -17.73 -30.05
CA LEU A 15 -14.11 -17.41 -29.24
C LEU A 15 -14.41 -16.15 -28.43
N LEU A 16 -15.57 -16.14 -27.76
CA LEU A 16 -15.76 -15.33 -26.56
C LEU A 16 -14.89 -15.98 -25.48
N GLY A 17 -13.59 -15.68 -25.54
CA GLY A 17 -12.69 -15.94 -24.43
C GLY A 17 -13.31 -15.30 -23.21
N ALA A 18 -13.63 -16.12 -22.21
CA ALA A 18 -13.91 -15.64 -20.88
C ALA A 18 -12.70 -14.81 -20.47
N TYR A 19 -12.82 -13.49 -20.54
CA TYR A 19 -11.87 -12.62 -19.89
C TYR A 19 -12.14 -12.84 -18.40
N GLU A 20 -11.27 -13.61 -17.76
CA GLU A 20 -11.26 -13.63 -16.30
C GLU A 20 -10.89 -12.21 -15.87
N ALA A 21 -11.90 -11.44 -15.46
CA ALA A 21 -11.69 -10.20 -14.76
C ALA A 21 -11.00 -10.55 -13.45
N SER A 22 -9.66 -10.60 -13.50
CA SER A 22 -8.82 -10.76 -12.31
C SER A 22 -9.17 -9.60 -11.38
N SER A 23 -9.95 -9.89 -10.34
CA SER A 23 -10.19 -8.95 -9.24
C SER A 23 -8.84 -8.57 -8.67
N GLN A 24 -8.41 -7.34 -8.94
CA GLN A 24 -7.13 -6.85 -8.45
C GLN A 24 -7.18 -6.83 -6.92
N ALA A 25 -6.31 -7.61 -6.27
CA ALA A 25 -6.26 -7.67 -4.81
C ALA A 25 -6.07 -6.26 -4.23
N LYS A 26 -7.12 -5.76 -3.58
CA LYS A 26 -7.14 -4.47 -2.90
C LYS A 26 -6.96 -4.71 -1.41
N ILE A 27 -5.80 -4.34 -0.88
CA ILE A 27 -5.50 -4.41 0.55
C ILE A 27 -5.61 -3.00 1.13
N ILE A 28 -6.38 -2.83 2.19
CA ILE A 28 -6.65 -1.53 2.81
C ILE A 28 -6.36 -1.66 4.30
N TYR A 29 -5.75 -0.60 4.86
CA TYR A 29 -5.68 -0.35 6.29
C TYR A 29 -6.19 1.06 6.56
N SER A 30 -6.93 1.21 7.64
CA SER A 30 -7.49 2.47 8.10
C SER A 30 -7.61 2.43 9.61
N ASP A 31 -7.15 3.49 10.26
CA ASP A 31 -7.28 3.70 11.70
C ASP A 31 -7.25 5.22 11.95
N SER A 32 -7.54 5.64 13.18
CA SER A 32 -7.46 7.02 13.62
C SER A 32 -6.17 7.26 14.39
N PHE A 33 -5.44 8.30 13.99
CA PHE A 33 -4.17 8.70 14.59
C PHE A 33 -4.29 10.13 15.12
N SER A 34 -3.84 10.33 16.35
CA SER A 34 -3.67 11.64 16.97
C SER A 34 -2.25 12.14 16.70
N GLY A 35 -2.14 13.39 16.23
CA GLY A 35 -0.83 14.01 16.00
C GLY A 35 0.01 14.01 17.28
N GLY A 36 1.32 13.75 17.16
CA GLY A 36 2.25 13.69 18.29
C GLY A 36 2.04 12.53 19.25
N SER A 37 1.18 11.55 18.93
CA SER A 37 0.90 10.42 19.82
C SER A 37 1.71 9.18 19.49
N THR A 38 2.12 8.51 20.55
CA THR A 38 2.88 7.26 20.52
C THR A 38 1.94 6.06 20.63
N TYR A 39 2.12 5.07 19.75
CA TYR A 39 1.27 3.87 19.71
C TYR A 39 2.09 2.62 20.05
N CYS A 40 1.75 1.94 21.15
CA CYS A 40 2.54 0.80 21.63
C CYS A 40 1.97 -0.56 21.18
N PRO A 41 2.77 -1.65 21.24
CA PRO A 41 2.23 -3.01 21.13
C PRO A 41 1.00 -3.20 22.02
N GLY A 42 -0.05 -3.83 21.48
CA GLY A 42 -1.34 -3.96 22.15
C GLY A 42 -2.35 -2.84 21.83
N THR A 43 -1.93 -1.76 21.17
CA THR A 43 -2.85 -0.76 20.61
C THR A 43 -3.34 -1.19 19.22
N THR A 44 -4.58 -0.81 18.87
CA THR A 44 -5.17 -1.16 17.56
C THR A 44 -4.34 -0.61 16.39
N GLN A 45 -3.78 0.58 16.55
CA GLN A 45 -2.94 1.22 15.55
C GLN A 45 -1.66 0.42 15.30
N TYR A 46 -0.95 0.05 16.37
CA TYR A 46 0.30 -0.71 16.28
C TYR A 46 0.06 -2.10 15.68
N ASP A 47 -0.85 -2.87 16.28
CA ASP A 47 -1.06 -4.28 15.93
C ASP A 47 -1.74 -4.41 14.57
N GLY A 48 -2.70 -3.52 14.27
CA GLY A 48 -3.40 -3.44 13.00
C GLY A 48 -2.46 -3.06 11.85
N TRP A 49 -1.57 -2.09 12.07
CA TRP A 49 -0.57 -1.70 11.09
C TRP A 49 0.42 -2.84 10.80
N GLY A 50 0.91 -3.52 11.84
CA GLY A 50 1.76 -4.71 11.69
C GLY A 50 1.07 -5.81 10.88
N THR A 51 -0.19 -6.11 11.21
CA THR A 51 -1.02 -7.10 10.51
C THR A 51 -1.24 -6.73 9.04
N PHE A 52 -1.47 -5.45 8.74
CA PHE A 52 -1.61 -4.97 7.38
C PHE A 52 -0.32 -5.17 6.58
N ARG A 53 0.84 -4.73 7.11
CA ARG A 53 2.12 -4.84 6.41
C ARG A 53 2.49 -6.29 6.09
N ALA A 54 2.17 -7.23 6.99
CA ALA A 54 2.39 -8.66 6.74
C ALA A 54 1.63 -9.19 5.50
N LYS A 55 0.50 -8.57 5.12
CA LYS A 55 -0.30 -8.96 3.94
C LYS A 55 0.26 -8.43 2.61
N LEU A 56 1.26 -7.55 2.63
CA LEU A 56 1.82 -6.92 1.42
C LEU A 56 2.75 -7.87 0.63
N ASP A 57 2.26 -9.05 0.27
CA ASP A 57 3.04 -10.06 -0.41
C ASP A 57 3.26 -9.75 -1.90
N THR A 58 4.44 -9.22 -2.23
CA THR A 58 4.78 -8.86 -3.61
C THR A 58 5.18 -10.04 -4.50
N ASN A 59 5.30 -11.24 -3.92
CA ASN A 59 5.55 -12.48 -4.67
C ASN A 59 4.27 -12.94 -5.36
N SER A 60 3.17 -12.99 -4.60
CA SER A 60 1.85 -13.40 -5.10
C SER A 60 1.04 -12.23 -5.69
N ILE A 61 1.26 -10.99 -5.21
CA ILE A 61 0.47 -9.82 -5.61
C ILE A 61 1.33 -8.82 -6.38
N ARG A 62 0.78 -8.30 -7.49
CA ARG A 62 1.39 -7.26 -8.31
C ARG A 62 0.72 -5.92 -7.99
N PHE A 63 1.16 -5.26 -6.92
CA PHE A 63 0.68 -3.91 -6.59
C PHE A 63 1.08 -2.93 -7.70
N LYS A 64 0.10 -2.23 -8.27
CA LYS A 64 0.31 -1.25 -9.35
C LYS A 64 0.10 0.19 -8.91
N LYS A 65 -0.57 0.38 -7.79
CA LYS A 65 -0.90 1.68 -7.23
C LYS A 65 -0.93 1.60 -5.71
N VAL A 66 -0.44 2.65 -5.05
CA VAL A 66 -0.71 2.92 -3.63
C VAL A 66 -1.48 4.22 -3.49
N THR A 67 -2.29 4.31 -2.44
CA THR A 67 -3.03 5.53 -2.10
C THR A 67 -3.00 5.71 -0.59
N ALA A 68 -2.62 6.90 -0.15
CA ALA A 68 -2.54 7.29 1.25
C ALA A 68 -3.44 8.50 1.48
N LYS A 69 -4.42 8.38 2.38
CA LYS A 69 -5.41 9.43 2.66
C LYS A 69 -5.49 9.67 4.16
N GLY A 70 -5.88 10.88 4.55
CA GLY A 70 -6.11 11.25 5.94
C GLY A 70 -6.63 12.67 6.03
N THR A 71 -6.78 13.19 7.25
CA THR A 71 -7.40 14.50 7.52
C THR A 71 -6.75 15.66 6.75
N TYR A 72 -5.45 15.60 6.48
CA TYR A 72 -4.71 16.62 5.73
C TYR A 72 -4.84 16.51 4.20
N ASN A 73 -5.37 15.38 3.69
CA ASN A 73 -5.65 15.19 2.26
C ASN A 73 -6.73 14.11 2.07
N ASN A 74 -7.99 14.55 1.99
CA ASN A 74 -9.15 13.67 1.79
C ASN A 74 -9.21 13.07 0.37
N THR A 75 -8.61 13.74 -0.63
CA THR A 75 -8.49 13.20 -2.00
C THR A 75 -7.52 12.01 -2.03
N GLY A 76 -6.44 12.11 -1.25
CA GLY A 76 -5.39 11.12 -1.13
C GLY A 76 -4.20 11.39 -2.03
N TYR A 77 -3.02 11.08 -1.53
CA TYR A 77 -1.82 10.98 -2.33
C TYR A 77 -1.80 9.64 -3.05
N THR A 78 -1.36 9.64 -4.30
CA THR A 78 -1.22 8.41 -5.09
C THR A 78 0.22 8.24 -5.55
N CYS A 79 0.58 6.99 -5.78
CA CYS A 79 1.68 6.64 -6.65
C CYS A 79 1.17 5.58 -7.63
N THR A 80 1.22 5.89 -8.92
CA THR A 80 0.75 5.02 -10.01
C THR A 80 1.88 4.31 -10.74
N ASP A 81 3.13 4.61 -10.40
CA ASP A 81 4.29 3.84 -10.86
C ASP A 81 4.30 2.45 -10.20
N PRO A 82 4.19 1.35 -10.98
CA PRO A 82 4.12 0.00 -10.44
C PRO A 82 5.48 -0.48 -9.89
N PHE A 83 6.61 0.03 -10.37
CA PHE A 83 7.92 -0.32 -9.82
C PHE A 83 8.10 0.31 -8.43
N ILE A 84 7.83 1.60 -8.30
CA ILE A 84 7.91 2.31 -7.02
C ILE A 84 6.91 1.74 -6.02
N THR A 85 5.66 1.52 -6.44
CA THR A 85 4.62 0.93 -5.58
C THR A 85 5.07 -0.42 -5.01
N ARG A 86 5.70 -1.27 -5.82
CA ARG A 86 6.17 -2.58 -5.35
C ARG A 86 7.35 -2.45 -4.40
N LYS A 87 8.27 -1.51 -4.65
CA LYS A 87 9.38 -1.23 -3.72
C LYS A 87 8.87 -0.73 -2.37
N LEU A 88 7.87 0.17 -2.36
CA LEU A 88 7.20 0.60 -1.13
C LEU A 88 6.56 -0.59 -0.39
N ALA A 89 5.81 -1.45 -1.10
CA ALA A 89 5.18 -2.63 -0.50
C ALA A 89 6.20 -3.61 0.10
N ILE A 90 7.31 -3.89 -0.60
CA ILE A 90 8.42 -4.73 -0.11
C ILE A 90 9.02 -4.11 1.15
N ALA A 91 9.32 -2.81 1.11
CA ALA A 91 9.97 -2.12 2.21
C ALA A 91 9.08 -2.09 3.46
N LEU A 92 7.77 -1.85 3.30
CA LEU A 92 6.80 -1.95 4.38
C LEU A 92 6.69 -3.37 4.96
N LYS A 93 6.59 -4.38 4.11
CA LYS A 93 6.50 -5.79 4.55
C LYS A 93 7.74 -6.20 5.36
N ASN A 94 8.93 -5.85 4.87
CA ASN A 94 10.20 -6.26 5.45
C ASN A 94 10.69 -5.32 6.57
N GLY A 95 10.02 -4.18 6.76
CA GLY A 95 10.43 -3.17 7.73
C GLY A 95 11.78 -2.52 7.41
N THR A 96 12.06 -2.30 6.12
CA THR A 96 13.27 -1.64 5.64
C THR A 96 12.98 -0.22 5.18
N SER A 97 14.01 0.63 5.18
CA SER A 97 13.87 1.99 4.66
C SER A 97 13.91 2.03 3.13
N TYR A 98 13.03 2.82 2.53
CA TYR A 98 13.00 3.10 1.10
C TYR A 98 12.36 4.47 0.86
N SER A 99 12.89 5.26 -0.06
CA SER A 99 12.30 6.54 -0.43
C SER A 99 12.31 6.72 -1.95
N ALA A 100 11.29 7.40 -2.46
CA ALA A 100 11.14 7.71 -3.87
C ALA A 100 10.20 8.90 -4.07
N THR A 101 10.32 9.57 -5.22
CA THR A 101 9.30 10.52 -5.68
C THR A 101 8.38 9.82 -6.68
N CYS A 102 7.06 9.97 -6.51
CA CYS A 102 6.07 9.37 -7.40
C CYS A 102 4.80 10.24 -7.45
N ASP A 103 4.28 10.45 -8.67
CA ASP A 103 3.16 11.36 -8.96
C ASP A 103 3.30 12.73 -8.27
N GLY A 104 4.52 13.28 -8.20
CA GLY A 104 4.81 14.57 -7.56
C GLY A 104 4.89 14.55 -6.03
N ASN A 105 4.80 13.40 -5.38
CA ASN A 105 4.88 13.27 -3.92
C ASN A 105 6.15 12.52 -3.50
N ALA A 106 6.75 12.93 -2.38
CA ALA A 106 7.84 12.22 -1.74
C ALA A 106 7.26 11.12 -0.85
N TRP A 107 7.55 9.86 -1.18
CA TRP A 107 7.14 8.69 -0.41
C TRP A 107 8.34 8.17 0.38
N GLY A 108 8.12 7.84 1.66
CA GLY A 108 9.14 7.27 2.53
C GLY A 108 8.59 6.10 3.33
N THR A 109 9.33 4.99 3.36
CA THR A 109 9.20 3.97 4.40
C THR A 109 10.40 4.06 5.30
N TRP A 110 10.19 4.02 6.61
CA TRP A 110 11.25 4.11 7.60
C TRP A 110 11.23 2.84 8.43
N GLY A 111 12.32 2.08 8.33
CA GLY A 111 12.40 0.73 8.88
C GLY A 111 12.43 0.64 10.40
N ALA A 112 12.42 -0.60 10.87
CA ALA A 112 12.57 -0.94 12.28
C ALA A 112 13.77 -0.24 12.94
N GLY A 113 13.54 0.40 14.08
CA GLY A 113 14.57 1.07 14.87
C GLY A 113 14.97 2.47 14.37
N VAL A 114 14.44 2.92 13.22
CA VAL A 114 14.66 4.30 12.73
C VAL A 114 13.85 5.27 13.58
N CYS A 115 12.56 5.00 13.75
CA CYS A 115 11.70 5.74 14.65
C CYS A 115 11.59 4.96 15.94
N LYS A 116 12.20 5.49 17.01
CA LYS A 116 12.09 4.92 18.33
C LYS A 116 10.90 5.55 19.01
N SER A 117 9.91 4.71 19.28
CA SER A 117 8.79 5.10 20.10
C SER A 117 9.26 5.50 21.49
N THR A 118 9.08 6.76 21.87
CA THR A 118 9.45 7.19 23.22
C THR A 118 8.25 6.96 24.12
N GLY A 119 8.34 6.04 25.08
CA GLY A 119 7.26 5.74 26.02
C GLY A 119 6.61 4.35 25.87
N CYS A 120 6.97 3.57 24.86
CA CYS A 120 6.59 2.16 24.79
C CYS A 120 7.63 1.26 25.47
N SER A 121 7.20 0.49 26.47
CA SER A 121 7.98 -0.61 27.03
C SER A 121 7.95 -1.81 26.06
N GLY A 122 8.79 -1.80 25.03
CA GLY A 122 8.85 -2.89 24.05
C GLY A 122 9.72 -2.56 22.83
N SER A 123 10.37 -3.59 22.26
CA SER A 123 11.41 -3.46 21.23
C SER A 123 10.99 -2.64 20.01
N SER A 124 11.83 -1.67 19.66
CA SER A 124 11.79 -0.84 18.44
C SER A 124 11.91 -1.62 17.12
N SER A 125 12.00 -2.95 17.17
CA SER A 125 12.38 -3.81 16.05
C SER A 125 11.27 -4.05 15.01
N ASN A 126 10.04 -3.58 15.25
CA ASN A 126 8.93 -3.69 14.29
C ASN A 126 8.21 -2.36 14.01
N GLN A 127 8.77 -1.25 14.49
CA GLN A 127 8.26 0.10 14.22
C GLN A 127 8.64 0.50 12.79
N VAL A 128 7.67 0.50 11.90
CA VAL A 128 7.88 0.79 10.48
C VAL A 128 6.92 1.87 10.06
N GLU A 129 7.42 3.02 9.62
CA GLU A 129 6.59 4.16 9.24
C GLU A 129 6.42 4.25 7.72
N LEU A 130 5.24 4.72 7.29
CA LEU A 130 5.00 5.21 5.94
C LEU A 130 4.70 6.71 6.01
N THR A 131 5.45 7.53 5.28
CA THR A 131 5.21 8.98 5.18
C THR A 131 4.99 9.41 3.74
N VAL A 132 4.12 10.39 3.55
CA VAL A 132 3.99 11.13 2.28
C VAL A 132 4.25 12.61 2.51
N ASN A 133 5.22 13.16 1.78
CA ASN A 133 5.73 14.54 1.90
C ASN A 133 6.23 14.89 3.31
N GLY A 134 6.56 13.89 4.13
CA GLY A 134 7.16 14.03 5.47
C GLY A 134 8.57 13.43 5.53
N GLY A 135 9.29 13.75 6.59
CA GLY A 135 10.58 13.12 6.93
C GLY A 135 10.42 11.85 7.77
N SER A 136 11.52 11.25 8.20
CA SER A 136 11.49 10.15 9.16
C SER A 136 10.92 10.60 10.50
N CYS A 137 10.05 9.78 11.08
CA CYS A 137 9.43 9.97 12.39
C CYS A 137 8.57 11.23 12.44
N SER A 138 7.80 11.44 11.37
CA SER A 138 6.95 12.62 11.21
C SER A 138 5.66 12.44 12.01
N CYS A 139 5.76 12.77 13.29
CA CYS A 139 4.68 12.73 14.27
C CYS A 139 3.68 13.87 14.10
N GLY A 140 2.84 13.85 13.06
CA GLY A 140 1.61 14.64 13.01
C GLY A 140 1.58 15.88 12.10
N SER A 141 2.58 16.11 11.24
CA SER A 141 2.58 17.22 10.27
C SER A 141 2.20 16.82 8.83
N THR A 142 2.14 15.52 8.52
CA THR A 142 1.82 15.00 7.18
C THR A 142 1.00 13.70 7.27
N VAL A 143 0.71 13.06 6.13
CA VAL A 143 0.17 11.70 6.13
C VAL A 143 1.30 10.76 6.53
N SER A 144 1.32 10.40 7.82
CA SER A 144 2.19 9.39 8.39
C SER A 144 1.34 8.25 8.98
N PHE A 145 1.75 7.02 8.69
CA PHE A 145 1.25 5.81 9.32
C PHE A 145 2.41 5.18 10.07
N ASN A 146 2.42 5.32 11.40
CA ASN A 146 3.09 4.50 12.42
C ASN A 146 3.40 5.34 13.67
N VAL A 147 3.79 4.59 14.69
CA VAL A 147 4.34 4.91 16.00
C VAL A 147 5.37 6.04 16.01
N CYS A 148 5.01 7.13 16.70
CA CYS A 148 5.90 7.89 17.57
C CYS A 148 6.06 7.14 18.90
#